data_AF-A0A9W9FL35-F1
#
_entry.id   AF-A0A9W9FL35-F1
#
_cell.length_a   1.000
_cell.length_b   1.000
_cell.length_c   1.000
_cell.angle_alpha   90.00
_cell.angle_beta   90.00
_cell.angle_gamma   90.00
#
_symmetry.space_group_name_H-M   'P 1'
#
loop_
_entity.id
_entity.type
_entity.pdbx_description
1 polymer ?
#
loop_
_entity_poly.entity_id
_entity_poly.type
_entity_poly.pdbx_seq_one_letter_code
_entity_poly.pdbx_strand_id
1 'polypeptide(L)'
;MQTAAIACEHIPSIEPKEFLTQLLLDNLKRLNAIDIKFYIVLNKIGDSEDNVYNGVFNFLKNASSAGKGSVRVLFTATEGTTKKLKQRGLKCSTMSMNRNIKDIRKYIDTRMDKMDVFSDTEDDQVQDLRKTIQTRLYAQTGGNYYMMDKTLSEINPAAAFFLVGYRLGTIYLGKAKWAKEGKQEDEAKRWLHRLSEVVPEQVPENQMRLPLSPFAARYYHNYGNLQAARSAAHNTLRMAMELLSDGDSTNDILAYKKILYAVILFEDEINAATALAMMKVEAPDGVLSMDCSCHCGHRWKEAVKDRRIVNHVCHESHGYFYIPKWNEQKTSQVPETLVPWNGEIVKMERWRKEITKAYHLTKFS
;
A
#
# COMPACT_ATOMS: atom_id res chain seq x y z
N MET A 1 25.29 3.04 -38.83
CA MET A 1 24.50 3.97 -39.67
C MET A 1 24.80 3.88 -41.18
N GLN A 2 25.94 3.33 -41.63
CA GLN A 2 26.25 3.15 -43.07
C GLN A 2 25.23 2.29 -43.85
N THR A 3 24.57 1.32 -43.20
CA THR A 3 23.62 0.41 -43.86
C THR A 3 22.32 1.07 -44.32
N ALA A 4 21.81 2.08 -43.59
CA ALA A 4 20.60 2.79 -43.99
C ALA A 4 20.88 3.75 -45.16
N ALA A 5 22.04 4.41 -45.16
CA ALA A 5 22.45 5.30 -46.25
C ALA A 5 22.58 4.54 -47.59
N ILE A 6 23.19 3.36 -47.56
CA ILE A 6 23.44 2.55 -48.76
C ILE A 6 22.16 1.84 -49.27
N ALA A 7 21.22 1.48 -48.39
CA ALA A 7 19.91 0.96 -48.82
C ALA A 7 19.11 2.01 -49.61
N CYS A 8 19.33 3.29 -49.33
CA CYS A 8 18.71 4.42 -50.03
C CYS A 8 19.44 4.84 -51.32
N GLU A 9 20.67 4.37 -51.58
CA GLU A 9 21.45 4.76 -52.78
C GLU A 9 20.90 4.17 -54.10
N HIS A 10 20.06 3.14 -54.04
CA HIS A 10 19.56 2.43 -55.22
C HIS A 10 18.03 2.45 -55.36
N ILE A 11 17.32 3.15 -54.47
CA ILE A 11 15.86 3.20 -54.48
C ILE A 11 15.41 4.67 -54.49
N PRO A 12 14.86 5.18 -55.62
CA PRO A 12 14.59 6.60 -55.81
C PRO A 12 13.50 7.15 -54.87
N SER A 13 12.64 6.28 -54.33
CA SER A 13 11.72 6.59 -53.24
C SER A 13 11.34 5.31 -52.50
N ILE A 14 11.49 5.28 -51.17
CA ILE A 14 11.01 4.17 -50.35
C ILE A 14 9.65 4.58 -49.77
N GLU A 15 8.60 3.82 -50.08
CA GLU A 15 7.32 4.04 -49.42
C GLU A 15 7.47 3.72 -47.92
N PRO A 16 6.97 4.57 -46.99
CA PRO A 16 7.17 4.37 -45.55
C PRO A 16 6.73 3.00 -45.03
N LYS A 17 5.72 2.40 -45.67
CA LYS A 17 5.20 1.06 -45.34
C LYS A 17 6.16 -0.09 -45.74
N GLU A 18 7.10 0.15 -46.65
CA GLU A 18 8.05 -0.84 -47.16
C GLU A 18 9.44 -0.70 -46.54
N PHE A 19 9.73 0.45 -45.91
CA PHE A 19 11.05 0.80 -45.38
C PHE A 19 11.62 -0.25 -44.42
N LEU A 20 10.83 -0.73 -43.45
CA LEU A 20 11.31 -1.73 -42.49
C LEU A 20 11.59 -3.09 -43.14
N THR A 21 10.77 -3.49 -44.12
CA THR A 21 10.98 -4.74 -44.87
C THR A 21 12.25 -4.65 -45.71
N GLN A 22 12.44 -3.53 -46.42
CA GLN A 22 13.62 -3.34 -47.25
C GLN A 22 14.90 -3.25 -46.41
N LEU A 23 14.87 -2.49 -45.32
CA LEU A 23 16.03 -2.30 -44.45
C LEU A 23 16.46 -3.60 -43.74
N LEU A 24 15.51 -4.39 -43.25
CA LEU A 24 15.78 -5.50 -42.34
C LEU A 24 15.72 -6.87 -43.01
N LEU A 25 15.00 -7.02 -44.13
CA LEU A 25 14.76 -8.31 -44.77
C LEU A 25 15.26 -8.36 -46.23
N ASP A 26 15.21 -7.28 -47.00
CA ASP A 26 15.67 -7.33 -48.39
C ASP A 26 17.18 -7.10 -48.53
N ASN A 27 17.84 -6.71 -47.43
CA ASN A 27 19.29 -6.52 -47.33
C ASN A 27 20.03 -7.67 -46.62
N LEU A 28 19.40 -8.86 -46.48
CA LEU A 28 19.93 -9.99 -45.70
C LEU A 28 21.35 -10.42 -46.09
N LYS A 29 21.75 -10.40 -47.37
CA LYS A 29 23.12 -10.75 -47.79
C LYS A 29 24.17 -9.82 -47.17
N ARG A 30 23.88 -8.53 -47.08
CA ARG A 30 24.77 -7.53 -46.48
C ARG A 30 24.69 -7.55 -44.95
N LEU A 31 23.49 -7.74 -44.40
CA LEU A 31 23.31 -7.89 -42.95
C LEU A 31 24.02 -9.14 -42.41
N ASN A 32 24.07 -10.23 -43.17
CA ASN A 32 24.81 -11.44 -42.79
C ASN A 32 26.34 -11.27 -42.91
N ALA A 33 26.81 -10.26 -43.66
CA ALA A 33 28.23 -9.91 -43.74
C ALA A 33 28.68 -9.03 -42.55
N ILE A 34 27.73 -8.57 -41.74
CA ILE A 34 27.98 -7.75 -40.55
C ILE A 34 27.73 -8.64 -39.33
N ASP A 35 28.70 -8.77 -38.42
CA ASP A 35 28.55 -9.53 -37.17
C ASP A 35 27.70 -8.77 -36.14
N ILE A 36 26.45 -8.46 -36.50
CA ILE A 36 25.48 -7.75 -35.66
C ILE A 36 24.17 -8.53 -35.68
N LYS A 37 23.53 -8.65 -34.51
CA LYS A 37 22.18 -9.23 -34.37
C LYS A 37 21.19 -8.13 -34.01
N PHE A 38 20.19 -7.94 -34.87
CA PHE A 38 19.03 -7.08 -34.65
C PHE A 38 17.91 -7.89 -33.98
N TYR A 39 17.34 -7.32 -32.92
CA TYR A 39 16.18 -7.86 -32.25
C TYR A 39 15.00 -6.91 -32.47
N ILE A 40 13.89 -7.46 -32.95
CA ILE A 40 12.64 -6.72 -33.15
C ILE A 40 11.62 -7.32 -32.20
N VAL A 41 11.03 -6.48 -31.34
CA VAL A 41 10.03 -6.91 -30.36
C VAL A 41 8.68 -6.30 -30.73
N LEU A 42 7.71 -7.15 -31.05
CA LEU A 42 6.34 -6.74 -31.38
C LEU A 42 5.40 -7.15 -30.24
N ASN A 43 4.82 -6.17 -29.56
CA ASN A 43 3.87 -6.46 -28.51
C ASN A 43 2.46 -6.63 -29.09
N LYS A 44 1.80 -7.73 -28.74
CA LYS A 44 0.39 -8.04 -29.00
C LYS A 44 0.01 -7.94 -30.48
N ILE A 45 0.48 -8.89 -31.28
CA ILE A 45 -0.01 -9.06 -32.65
C ILE A 45 -1.33 -9.84 -32.64
N GLY A 46 -2.20 -9.54 -33.60
CA GLY A 46 -3.56 -10.08 -33.67
C GLY A 46 -4.61 -9.06 -33.24
N ASP A 47 -5.71 -8.98 -33.98
CA ASP A 47 -6.89 -8.21 -33.60
C ASP A 47 -7.80 -8.99 -32.62
N SER A 48 -8.97 -8.44 -32.30
CA SER A 48 -9.95 -9.08 -31.41
C SER A 48 -10.49 -10.41 -31.92
N GLU A 49 -10.33 -10.69 -33.22
CA GLU A 49 -10.74 -11.93 -33.86
C GLU A 49 -9.54 -12.84 -34.16
N ASP A 50 -8.39 -12.60 -33.54
CA ASP A 50 -7.14 -13.34 -33.75
C ASP A 50 -6.55 -13.22 -35.16
N ASN A 51 -6.98 -12.26 -35.97
CA ASN A 51 -6.45 -12.06 -37.32
C ASN A 51 -5.22 -11.15 -37.29
N VAL A 52 -4.22 -11.49 -38.09
CA VAL A 52 -3.00 -10.68 -38.26
C VAL A 52 -3.02 -10.05 -39.63
N TYR A 53 -2.81 -8.73 -39.65
CA TYR A 53 -2.68 -7.94 -40.88
C TYR A 53 -1.66 -8.59 -41.83
N ASN A 54 -2.00 -8.67 -43.11
CA ASN A 54 -1.21 -9.41 -44.11
C ASN A 54 0.22 -8.90 -44.24
N GLY A 55 0.45 -7.58 -44.11
CA GLY A 55 1.81 -7.02 -44.13
C GLY A 55 2.67 -7.56 -42.99
N VAL A 56 2.13 -7.64 -41.77
CA VAL A 56 2.83 -8.19 -40.60
C VAL A 56 3.08 -9.69 -40.79
N PHE A 57 2.09 -10.43 -41.30
CA PHE A 57 2.25 -11.85 -41.58
C PHE A 57 3.37 -12.10 -42.61
N ASN A 58 3.39 -11.35 -43.72
CA ASN A 58 4.40 -11.47 -44.76
C ASN A 58 5.78 -11.14 -44.22
N PHE A 59 5.91 -10.07 -43.43
CA PHE A 59 7.13 -9.72 -42.73
C PHE A 59 7.64 -10.88 -41.83
N LEU A 60 6.78 -11.44 -40.98
CA LEU A 60 7.13 -12.56 -40.11
C LEU A 60 7.53 -13.82 -40.89
N LYS A 61 6.83 -14.11 -42.00
CA LYS A 61 7.12 -15.25 -42.87
C LYS A 61 8.48 -15.10 -43.55
N ASN A 62 8.80 -13.90 -44.03
CA ASN A 62 10.08 -13.59 -44.65
C ASN A 62 11.21 -13.69 -43.62
N ALA A 63 11.04 -13.11 -42.43
CA ALA A 63 12.00 -13.22 -41.32
C ALA A 63 12.23 -14.67 -40.88
N SER A 64 11.17 -15.48 -40.83
CA SER A 64 11.23 -16.91 -40.50
C SER A 64 11.97 -17.74 -41.57
N SER A 65 11.79 -17.39 -42.85
CA SER A 65 12.38 -18.11 -43.98
C SER A 65 13.85 -17.73 -44.24
N ALA A 66 14.29 -16.58 -43.73
CA ALA A 66 15.65 -16.05 -43.88
C ALA A 66 16.76 -16.87 -43.17
N GLY A 67 16.41 -17.93 -42.42
CA GLY A 67 17.37 -18.80 -41.72
C GLY A 67 17.96 -18.17 -40.45
N LYS A 68 19.15 -18.60 -40.01
CA LYS A 68 19.91 -17.99 -38.89
C LYS A 68 20.51 -16.64 -39.30
N GLY A 69 19.67 -15.73 -39.79
CA GLY A 69 20.09 -14.39 -40.20
C GLY A 69 20.36 -13.48 -39.01
N SER A 70 20.89 -12.30 -39.32
CA SER A 70 21.17 -11.21 -38.40
C SER A 70 19.93 -10.58 -37.76
N VAL A 71 18.70 -10.99 -38.11
CA VAL A 71 17.46 -10.44 -37.57
C VAL A 71 16.67 -11.50 -36.81
N ARG A 72 16.29 -11.19 -35.56
CA ARG A 72 15.44 -12.02 -34.71
C ARG A 72 14.19 -11.26 -34.32
N VAL A 73 13.02 -11.85 -34.59
CA VAL A 73 11.74 -11.26 -34.22
C VAL A 73 11.16 -12.01 -33.03
N LEU A 74 10.85 -11.27 -31.97
CA LEU A 74 10.08 -11.73 -30.83
C LEU A 74 8.72 -11.04 -30.87
N PHE A 75 7.66 -11.78 -30.63
CA PHE A 75 6.33 -11.19 -30.55
C PHE A 75 5.47 -11.87 -29.49
N THR A 76 4.52 -11.12 -28.94
CA THR A 76 3.46 -11.67 -28.09
C THR A 76 2.15 -11.73 -28.88
N ALA A 77 1.41 -12.82 -28.71
CA ALA A 77 0.14 -13.08 -29.40
C ALA A 77 -0.74 -13.97 -28.52
N THR A 78 -2.05 -13.96 -28.76
CA THR A 78 -2.97 -14.93 -28.15
C THR A 78 -2.71 -16.34 -28.71
N GLU A 79 -3.24 -17.36 -28.03
CA GLU A 79 -3.18 -18.74 -28.51
C GLU A 79 -3.90 -18.92 -29.86
N GLY A 80 -5.08 -18.30 -30.01
CA GLY A 80 -5.85 -18.30 -31.25
C GLY A 80 -5.09 -17.65 -32.41
N THR A 81 -4.48 -16.49 -32.17
CA THR A 81 -3.63 -15.80 -33.16
C THR A 81 -2.45 -16.69 -33.58
N THR A 82 -1.77 -17.30 -32.60
CA THR A 82 -0.63 -18.19 -32.86
C THR A 82 -1.05 -19.41 -33.69
N LYS A 83 -2.24 -19.97 -33.42
CA LYS A 83 -2.78 -21.12 -34.16
C LYS A 83 -3.06 -20.74 -35.62
N LYS A 84 -3.71 -19.58 -35.86
CA LYS A 84 -3.97 -19.06 -37.22
C LYS A 84 -2.67 -18.79 -37.99
N LEU A 85 -1.66 -18.20 -37.34
CA LEU A 85 -0.35 -17.98 -37.95
C LEU A 85 0.33 -19.29 -38.38
N LYS A 86 0.28 -20.32 -37.53
CA LYS A 86 0.83 -21.65 -37.85
C LYS A 86 0.05 -22.33 -38.99
N GLN A 87 -1.28 -22.23 -39.00
CA GLN A 87 -2.13 -22.74 -40.09
C GLN A 87 -1.82 -22.06 -41.43
N ARG A 88 -1.47 -20.76 -41.41
CA ARG A 88 -1.01 -20.02 -42.59
C ARG A 88 0.44 -20.33 -42.99
N GLY A 89 1.14 -21.21 -42.25
CA GLY A 89 2.47 -21.71 -42.59
C GLY A 89 3.64 -20.95 -41.95
N LEU A 90 3.41 -20.11 -40.93
CA LEU A 90 4.50 -19.46 -40.20
C LEU A 90 5.25 -20.48 -39.32
N LYS A 91 6.58 -20.59 -39.50
CA LYS A 91 7.45 -21.39 -38.63
C LYS A 91 8.03 -20.50 -37.54
N CYS A 92 7.63 -20.72 -36.29
CA CYS A 92 8.20 -20.01 -35.15
C CYS A 92 8.21 -20.90 -33.90
N SER A 93 9.27 -20.79 -33.10
CA SER A 93 9.28 -21.32 -31.74
C SER A 93 8.29 -20.53 -30.89
N THR A 94 7.48 -21.22 -30.09
CA THR A 94 6.52 -20.59 -29.19
C THR A 94 6.88 -20.95 -27.76
N MET A 95 6.84 -19.97 -26.86
CA MET A 95 6.93 -20.18 -25.42
C MET A 95 5.62 -19.71 -24.80
N SER A 96 5.00 -20.55 -23.95
CA SER A 96 3.81 -20.13 -23.22
C SER A 96 4.20 -19.21 -22.08
N MET A 97 3.57 -18.04 -22.01
CA MET A 97 3.70 -17.12 -20.87
C MET A 97 2.78 -17.50 -19.69
N ASN A 98 1.95 -18.54 -19.82
CA ASN A 98 0.97 -18.93 -18.80
C ASN A 98 1.59 -19.68 -17.60
N ARG A 99 2.88 -20.05 -17.69
CA ARG A 99 3.61 -20.80 -16.64
C ARG A 99 4.71 -19.95 -16.00
N ASN A 100 4.42 -18.68 -15.76
CA ASN A 100 5.39 -17.70 -15.23
C ASN A 100 5.23 -17.44 -13.73
N ILE A 101 4.52 -18.31 -12.98
CA ILE A 101 4.29 -18.10 -11.53
C ILE A 101 5.59 -17.95 -10.73
N LYS A 102 6.65 -18.66 -11.13
CA LYS A 102 7.98 -18.54 -10.50
C LYS A 102 8.58 -17.16 -10.74
N ASP A 103 8.46 -16.65 -11.96
CA ASP A 103 8.96 -15.33 -12.34
C ASP A 103 8.14 -14.22 -11.67
N ILE A 104 6.83 -14.41 -11.56
CA ILE A 104 5.94 -13.51 -10.83
C ILE A 104 6.33 -13.43 -9.36
N ARG A 105 6.52 -14.57 -8.69
CA ARG A 105 6.94 -14.58 -7.28
C ARG A 105 8.26 -13.87 -7.11
N LYS A 106 9.23 -14.18 -7.98
CA LYS A 106 10.55 -13.51 -8.00
C LYS A 106 10.42 -12.00 -8.21
N TYR A 107 9.53 -11.56 -9.08
CA TYR A 107 9.27 -10.14 -9.32
C TYR A 107 8.68 -9.45 -8.09
N ILE A 108 7.66 -10.04 -7.46
CA ILE A 108 7.05 -9.51 -6.24
C ILE A 108 8.09 -9.46 -5.11
N ASP A 109 8.88 -10.52 -4.93
CA ASP A 109 9.98 -10.56 -3.95
C ASP A 109 10.99 -9.45 -4.18
N THR A 110 11.48 -9.31 -5.41
CA THR A 110 12.45 -8.26 -5.76
C THR A 110 11.88 -6.86 -5.50
N ARG A 111 10.56 -6.66 -5.62
CA ARG A 111 9.92 -5.39 -5.29
C ARG A 111 9.81 -5.19 -3.77
N MET A 112 9.45 -6.23 -3.02
CA MET A 112 9.37 -6.19 -1.56
C MET A 112 10.74 -6.01 -0.90
N ASP A 113 11.81 -6.58 -1.46
CA ASP A 113 13.18 -6.43 -0.96
C ASP A 113 13.67 -4.97 -1.01
N LYS A 114 13.06 -4.15 -1.88
CA LYS A 114 13.34 -2.71 -2.00
C LYS A 114 12.48 -1.85 -1.06
N MET A 115 11.63 -2.47 -0.24
CA MET A 115 10.79 -1.80 0.74
C MET A 115 11.34 -2.12 2.12
N ASP A 116 11.79 -1.11 2.87
CA ASP A 116 12.44 -1.27 4.19
C ASP A 116 11.63 -2.13 5.16
N VAL A 117 10.30 -2.06 5.08
CA VAL A 117 9.37 -2.81 5.94
C VAL A 117 9.34 -4.32 5.64
N PHE A 118 9.74 -4.73 4.43
CA PHE A 118 9.73 -6.13 3.99
C PHE A 118 11.14 -6.70 3.76
N SER A 119 12.20 -5.90 3.95
CA SER A 119 13.58 -6.31 3.67
C SER A 119 14.17 -7.24 4.73
N ASP A 120 13.63 -7.26 5.97
CA ASP A 120 14.06 -8.20 7.01
C ASP A 120 13.46 -9.59 6.77
N THR A 121 14.14 -10.39 5.95
CA THR A 121 13.71 -11.74 5.56
C THR A 121 13.93 -12.79 6.66
N GLU A 122 14.62 -12.46 7.74
CA GLU A 122 14.88 -13.40 8.86
C GLU A 122 13.73 -13.41 9.88
N ASP A 123 12.84 -12.42 9.84
CA ASP A 123 11.64 -12.38 10.69
C ASP A 123 10.52 -13.24 10.09
N ASP A 124 10.10 -14.28 10.82
CA ASP A 124 9.04 -15.21 10.43
C ASP A 124 7.71 -14.51 10.06
N GLN A 125 7.40 -13.38 10.69
CA GLN A 125 6.17 -12.65 10.44
C GLN A 125 6.26 -11.79 9.19
N VAL A 126 7.44 -11.22 8.91
CA VAL A 126 7.72 -10.56 7.64
C VAL A 126 7.60 -11.59 6.51
N GLN A 127 8.12 -12.80 6.70
CA GLN A 127 7.96 -13.90 5.75
C GLN A 127 6.49 -14.27 5.50
N ASP A 128 5.67 -14.37 6.54
CA ASP A 128 4.24 -14.68 6.38
C ASP A 128 3.43 -13.56 5.70
N LEU A 129 3.78 -12.29 5.97
CA LEU A 129 3.24 -11.14 5.26
C LEU A 129 3.63 -11.18 3.78
N ARG A 130 4.90 -11.45 3.47
CA ARG A 130 5.40 -11.58 2.09
C ARG A 130 4.66 -12.69 1.33
N LYS A 131 4.46 -13.87 1.93
CA LYS A 131 3.64 -14.96 1.34
C LYS A 131 2.21 -14.52 1.07
N THR A 132 1.61 -13.77 2.00
CA THR A 132 0.24 -13.25 1.85
C THR A 132 0.14 -12.28 0.68
N ILE A 133 1.10 -11.36 0.56
CA ILE A 133 1.19 -10.39 -0.54
C ILE A 133 1.34 -11.14 -1.86
N GLN A 134 2.29 -12.07 -1.97
CA GLN A 134 2.47 -12.88 -3.18
C GLN A 134 1.18 -13.58 -3.62
N THR A 135 0.47 -14.22 -2.69
CA THR A 135 -0.73 -15.00 -3.00
C THR A 135 -1.88 -14.09 -3.45
N ARG A 136 -2.13 -12.99 -2.73
CA ARG A 136 -3.24 -12.08 -3.02
C ARG A 136 -2.99 -11.26 -4.28
N LEU A 137 -1.79 -10.73 -4.44
CA LEU A 137 -1.43 -9.90 -5.60
C LEU A 137 -1.52 -10.71 -6.89
N TYR A 138 -1.08 -11.98 -6.86
CA TYR A 138 -1.26 -12.88 -8.00
C TYR A 138 -2.73 -13.13 -8.32
N ALA A 139 -3.55 -13.46 -7.32
CA ALA A 139 -4.97 -13.73 -7.51
C ALA A 139 -5.74 -12.51 -8.06
N GLN A 140 -5.43 -11.31 -7.58
CA GLN A 140 -6.10 -10.06 -7.98
C GLN A 140 -5.70 -9.58 -9.38
N THR A 141 -4.44 -9.79 -9.76
CA THR A 141 -3.89 -9.27 -11.04
C THR A 141 -3.90 -10.30 -12.16
N GLY A 142 -4.21 -11.57 -11.86
CA GLY A 142 -4.20 -12.66 -12.83
C GLY A 142 -2.84 -12.88 -13.49
N GLY A 143 -1.74 -12.51 -12.82
CA GLY A 143 -0.40 -12.60 -13.40
C GLY A 143 0.05 -11.40 -14.24
N ASN A 144 -0.74 -10.32 -14.29
CA ASN A 144 -0.41 -9.12 -15.06
C ASN A 144 0.63 -8.25 -14.34
N TYR A 145 1.88 -8.25 -14.83
CA TYR A 145 3.00 -7.48 -14.27
C TYR A 145 2.75 -5.98 -14.18
N TYR A 146 2.05 -5.37 -15.15
CA TYR A 146 1.73 -3.94 -15.09
C TYR A 146 0.75 -3.65 -13.96
N MET A 147 -0.29 -4.47 -13.81
CA MET A 147 -1.23 -4.33 -12.71
C MET A 147 -0.57 -4.63 -11.37
N MET A 148 0.35 -5.60 -11.30
CA MET A 148 1.14 -5.87 -10.10
C MET A 148 2.03 -4.70 -9.73
N ASP A 149 2.78 -4.13 -10.68
CA ASP A 149 3.66 -2.99 -10.41
C ASP A 149 2.84 -1.77 -10.00
N LYS A 150 1.73 -1.53 -10.70
CA LYS A 150 0.78 -0.48 -10.36
C LYS A 150 0.24 -0.69 -8.95
N THR A 151 -0.27 -1.87 -8.61
CA THR A 151 -0.77 -2.17 -7.26
C THR A 151 0.34 -2.10 -6.21
N LEU A 152 1.56 -2.58 -6.48
CA LEU A 152 2.70 -2.47 -5.56
C LEU A 152 3.20 -1.03 -5.38
N SER A 153 3.00 -0.18 -6.38
CA SER A 153 3.34 1.25 -6.33
C SER A 153 2.20 2.10 -5.74
N GLU A 154 0.96 1.66 -5.91
CA GLU A 154 -0.27 2.21 -5.31
C GLU A 154 -0.51 1.72 -3.88
N ILE A 155 0.16 0.63 -3.47
CA ILE A 155 0.45 0.34 -2.06
C ILE A 155 1.34 1.48 -1.59
N ASN A 156 0.68 2.62 -1.31
CA ASN A 156 1.26 3.82 -0.75
C ASN A 156 2.09 3.37 0.45
N PRO A 157 3.37 3.75 0.57
CA PRO A 157 4.16 3.47 1.76
C PRO A 157 3.37 3.77 3.02
N ALA A 158 2.62 4.88 3.10
CA ALA A 158 1.74 5.18 4.24
C ALA A 158 0.60 4.15 4.46
N ALA A 159 -0.01 3.59 3.42
CA ALA A 159 -1.06 2.58 3.53
C ALA A 159 -0.52 1.17 3.81
N ALA A 160 0.61 0.79 3.19
CA ALA A 160 1.35 -0.44 3.49
C ALA A 160 1.87 -0.41 4.93
N PHE A 161 2.41 0.75 5.31
CA PHE A 161 2.92 1.02 6.64
C PHE A 161 1.83 1.00 7.69
N PHE A 162 0.64 1.51 7.38
CA PHE A 162 -0.50 1.38 8.26
C PHE A 162 -0.87 -0.09 8.51
N LEU A 163 -0.88 -0.93 7.47
CA LEU A 163 -1.24 -2.35 7.57
C LEU A 163 -0.19 -3.20 8.28
N VAL A 164 1.09 -2.97 7.94
CA VAL A 164 2.22 -3.76 8.45
C VAL A 164 2.73 -3.17 9.74
N GLY A 165 2.91 -1.86 9.83
CA GLY A 165 3.33 -1.15 11.03
C GLY A 165 2.36 -1.34 12.19
N TYR A 166 1.03 -1.38 11.97
CA TYR A 166 0.08 -1.69 13.06
C TYR A 166 0.26 -3.12 13.59
N ARG A 167 0.46 -4.10 12.71
CA ARG A 167 0.71 -5.50 13.10
C ARG A 167 2.05 -5.65 13.80
N LEU A 168 3.13 -5.16 13.20
CA LEU A 168 4.46 -5.15 13.81
C LEU A 168 4.42 -4.39 15.13
N GLY A 169 3.67 -3.29 15.22
CA GLY A 169 3.51 -2.50 16.42
C GLY A 169 2.88 -3.28 17.57
N THR A 170 1.80 -4.00 17.30
CA THR A 170 1.17 -4.88 18.31
C THR A 170 2.09 -6.04 18.71
N ILE A 171 2.84 -6.61 17.78
CA ILE A 171 3.79 -7.70 18.06
C ILE A 171 4.97 -7.20 18.91
N TYR A 172 5.62 -6.12 18.50
CA TYR A 172 6.78 -5.58 19.20
C TYR A 172 6.39 -5.10 20.59
N LEU A 173 5.19 -4.52 20.75
CA LEU A 173 4.65 -4.21 22.06
C LEU A 173 4.43 -5.47 22.91
N GLY A 174 3.89 -6.55 22.33
CA GLY A 174 3.74 -7.84 23.01
C GLY A 174 5.07 -8.43 23.47
N LYS A 175 6.08 -8.45 22.59
CA LYS A 175 7.44 -8.92 22.90
C LYS A 175 8.11 -8.05 23.97
N ALA A 176 7.96 -6.72 23.89
CA ALA A 176 8.49 -5.81 24.91
C ALA A 176 7.87 -6.05 26.29
N LYS A 177 6.57 -6.34 26.36
CA LYS A 177 5.88 -6.69 27.61
C LYS A 177 6.39 -8.00 28.19
N TRP A 178 6.43 -9.06 27.39
CA TRP A 178 6.94 -10.36 27.82
C TRP A 178 8.39 -10.28 28.32
N ALA A 179 9.26 -9.56 27.60
CA ALA A 179 10.64 -9.31 28.04
C ALA A 179 10.67 -8.58 29.39
N LYS A 180 9.85 -7.55 29.58
CA LYS A 180 9.80 -6.78 30.83
C LYS A 180 9.24 -7.59 32.00
N GLU A 181 8.20 -8.41 31.77
CA GLU A 181 7.66 -9.37 32.75
C GLU A 181 8.71 -10.42 33.15
N GLY A 182 9.52 -10.87 32.18
CA GLY A 182 10.69 -11.72 32.38
C GLY A 182 11.92 -11.02 32.98
N LYS A 183 11.81 -9.74 33.37
CA LYS A 183 12.90 -8.89 33.90
C LYS A 183 14.08 -8.69 32.94
N GLN A 184 13.87 -8.83 31.64
CA GLN A 184 14.86 -8.61 30.57
C GLN A 184 14.76 -7.16 30.04
N GLU A 185 15.26 -6.21 30.83
CA GLU A 185 15.15 -4.77 30.58
C GLU A 185 15.69 -4.35 29.20
N ASP A 186 16.86 -4.87 28.80
CA ASP A 186 17.53 -4.49 27.55
C ASP A 186 16.85 -5.08 26.32
N GLU A 187 16.20 -6.23 26.46
CA GLU A 187 15.39 -6.81 25.39
C GLU A 187 14.08 -6.04 25.22
N ALA A 188 13.42 -5.66 26.31
CA ALA A 188 12.26 -4.79 26.24
C ALA A 188 12.58 -3.45 25.54
N LYS A 189 13.71 -2.83 25.89
CA LYS A 189 14.18 -1.61 25.21
C LYS A 189 14.46 -1.81 23.72
N ARG A 190 15.05 -2.94 23.33
CA ARG A 190 15.30 -3.25 21.91
C ARG A 190 14.02 -3.38 21.10
N TRP A 191 12.99 -4.05 21.62
CA TRP A 191 11.69 -4.15 20.95
C TRP A 191 10.98 -2.79 20.80
N LEU A 192 11.15 -1.90 21.79
CA LEU A 192 10.64 -0.52 21.71
C LEU A 192 11.41 0.34 20.72
N HIS A 193 12.73 0.17 20.64
CA HIS A 193 13.55 0.86 19.66
C HIS A 193 13.12 0.48 18.24
N ARG A 194 12.91 -0.82 17.98
CA ARG A 194 12.37 -1.30 16.70
C ARG A 194 10.99 -0.68 16.42
N LEU A 195 10.12 -0.58 17.41
CA LEU A 195 8.81 0.06 17.25
C LEU A 195 8.92 1.53 16.80
N SER A 196 9.91 2.28 17.29
CA SER A 196 10.16 3.65 16.85
C SER A 196 10.83 3.74 15.47
N GLU A 197 11.67 2.77 15.10
CA GLU A 197 12.36 2.72 13.80
C GLU A 197 11.49 2.25 12.65
N VAL A 198 10.41 1.51 12.94
CA VAL A 198 9.52 1.02 11.89
C VAL A 198 8.93 2.21 11.11
N VAL A 199 8.70 3.37 11.73
CA VAL A 199 8.21 4.59 11.04
C VAL A 199 9.25 5.12 10.06
N PRO A 200 9.04 5.04 8.72
CA PRO A 200 10.01 5.51 7.75
C PRO A 200 10.13 7.03 7.86
N GLU A 201 11.35 7.57 7.91
CA GLU A 201 11.61 9.02 7.90
C GLU A 201 10.95 9.73 6.71
N GLN A 202 10.70 9.01 5.61
CA GLN A 202 10.14 9.58 4.38
C GLN A 202 8.61 9.69 4.37
N VAL A 203 7.90 9.15 5.38
CA VAL A 203 6.43 9.32 5.49
C VAL A 203 6.14 10.28 6.62
N PRO A 204 5.75 11.54 6.34
CA PRO A 204 5.44 12.48 7.40
C PRO A 204 4.23 11.95 8.19
N GLU A 205 4.36 11.97 9.53
CA GLU A 205 3.41 11.41 10.51
C GLU A 205 1.97 11.93 10.28
N ASN A 206 1.84 13.11 9.65
CA ASN A 206 0.56 13.73 9.30
C ASN A 206 -0.23 13.03 8.21
N GLN A 207 0.44 12.29 7.33
CA GLN A 207 -0.21 11.48 6.30
C GLN A 207 -0.63 10.10 6.83
N MET A 208 -0.26 9.75 8.06
CA MET A 208 -0.62 8.47 8.67
C MET A 208 -2.00 8.53 9.34
N ARG A 209 -2.86 7.55 9.02
CA ARG A 209 -4.17 7.36 9.69
C ARG A 209 -4.02 7.01 11.17
N LEU A 210 -3.00 6.21 11.51
CA LEU A 210 -2.52 5.94 12.86
C LEU A 210 -0.99 5.87 12.80
N PRO A 211 -0.26 6.79 13.43
CA PRO A 211 1.18 6.61 13.62
C PRO A 211 1.47 5.45 14.59
N LEU A 212 2.73 4.98 14.66
CA LEU A 212 3.14 3.92 15.59
C LEU A 212 3.58 4.42 16.96
N SER A 213 3.87 5.71 17.05
CA SER A 213 4.14 6.44 18.29
C SER A 213 3.10 6.21 19.42
N PRO A 214 1.79 6.00 19.14
CA PRO A 214 0.80 5.60 20.14
C PRO A 214 1.10 4.22 20.80
N PHE A 215 1.69 3.25 20.10
CA PHE A 215 2.07 1.97 20.72
C PHE A 215 3.20 2.14 21.74
N ALA A 216 4.18 2.99 21.44
CA ALA A 216 5.25 3.32 22.36
C ALA A 216 4.71 4.08 23.58
N ALA A 217 3.77 5.00 23.36
CA ALA A 217 3.09 5.71 24.44
C ALA A 217 2.37 4.76 25.41
N ARG A 218 1.67 3.74 24.90
CA ARG A 218 1.00 2.72 25.73
C ARG A 218 1.99 1.92 26.59
N TYR A 219 3.13 1.53 26.01
CA TYR A 219 4.16 0.84 26.77
C TYR A 219 4.61 1.70 27.95
N TYR A 220 5.04 2.93 27.68
CA TYR A 220 5.53 3.82 28.74
C TYR A 220 4.47 4.10 29.80
N HIS A 221 3.21 4.25 29.39
CA HIS A 221 2.08 4.41 30.32
C HIS A 221 1.93 3.19 31.24
N ASN A 222 1.88 1.98 30.68
CA ASN A 222 1.71 0.74 31.44
C ASN A 222 2.85 0.46 32.42
N TYR A 223 4.04 1.03 32.17
CA TYR A 223 5.21 0.90 33.05
C TYR A 223 5.51 2.16 33.87
N GLY A 224 4.54 3.07 33.99
CA GLY A 224 4.61 4.24 34.89
C GLY A 224 5.48 5.40 34.40
N ASN A 225 6.06 5.33 33.19
CA ASN A 225 6.81 6.43 32.60
C ASN A 225 5.89 7.40 31.85
N LEU A 226 5.10 8.16 32.62
CA LEU A 226 4.10 9.09 32.07
C LEU A 226 4.71 10.17 31.16
N GLN A 227 5.95 10.59 31.43
CA GLN A 227 6.62 11.63 30.62
C GLN A 227 6.97 11.11 29.22
N ALA A 228 7.59 9.93 29.13
CA ALA A 228 7.89 9.31 27.83
C ALA A 228 6.61 8.93 27.09
N ALA A 229 5.56 8.51 27.81
CA ALA A 229 4.26 8.23 27.22
C ALA A 229 3.66 9.46 26.53
N ARG A 230 3.65 10.61 27.23
CA ARG A 230 3.18 11.88 26.69
C ARG A 230 4.03 12.35 25.51
N SER A 231 5.35 12.24 25.62
CA SER A 231 6.26 12.60 24.52
C SER A 231 5.98 11.79 23.25
N ALA A 232 5.70 10.50 23.39
CA ALA A 232 5.39 9.63 22.27
C ALA A 232 4.01 9.95 21.65
N ALA A 233 3.01 10.36 22.43
CA ALA A 233 1.70 10.76 21.90
C ALA A 233 1.64 12.21 21.39
N HIS A 234 2.67 13.02 21.68
CA HIS A 234 2.66 14.48 21.51
C HIS A 234 2.33 14.91 20.09
N ASN A 235 3.03 14.37 19.07
CA ASN A 235 2.83 14.76 17.68
C ASN A 235 1.42 14.43 17.17
N THR A 236 0.88 13.28 17.57
CA THR A 236 -0.48 12.85 17.19
C THR A 236 -1.52 13.81 17.74
N LEU A 237 -1.41 14.17 19.02
CA LEU A 237 -2.33 15.10 19.67
C LEU A 237 -2.17 16.52 19.14
N ARG A 238 -0.93 16.98 18.93
CA ARG A 238 -0.64 18.31 18.37
C ARG A 238 -1.32 18.48 17.01
N MET A 239 -1.12 17.51 16.11
CA MET A 239 -1.72 17.53 14.78
C MET A 239 -3.24 17.49 14.82
N ALA A 240 -3.83 16.73 15.74
CA ALA A 240 -5.27 16.75 15.91
C ALA A 240 -5.78 18.14 16.34
N MET A 241 -5.03 18.85 17.20
CA MET A 241 -5.41 20.21 17.57
C MET A 241 -5.20 21.22 16.43
N GLU A 242 -4.18 21.04 15.59
CA GLU A 242 -3.94 21.85 14.39
C GLU A 242 -5.11 21.73 13.40
N LEU A 243 -5.54 20.49 13.12
CA LEU A 243 -6.71 20.21 12.27
C LEU A 243 -7.98 20.87 12.83
N LEU A 244 -8.29 20.69 14.13
CA LEU A 244 -9.46 21.36 14.73
C LEU A 244 -9.34 22.90 14.79
N SER A 245 -8.20 23.50 14.42
CA SER A 245 -7.95 24.95 14.47
C SER A 245 -7.87 25.61 13.11
N ASP A 246 -7.81 24.86 12.01
CA ASP A 246 -7.58 25.39 10.67
C ASP A 246 -8.85 25.99 10.02
N GLY A 247 -10.03 25.75 10.61
CA GLY A 247 -11.31 26.22 10.13
C GLY A 247 -11.89 25.40 8.98
N ASP A 248 -11.28 24.26 8.65
CA ASP A 248 -11.73 23.31 7.64
C ASP A 248 -12.43 22.10 8.29
N SER A 249 -13.75 22.19 8.42
CA SER A 249 -14.56 21.12 9.01
C SER A 249 -14.51 19.81 8.23
N THR A 250 -14.04 19.80 6.98
CA THR A 250 -13.96 18.56 6.18
C THR A 250 -12.93 17.57 6.73
N ASN A 251 -12.02 18.04 7.57
CA ASN A 251 -10.97 17.22 8.18
C ASN A 251 -11.18 16.97 9.69
N ASP A 252 -12.22 17.53 10.32
CA ASP A 252 -12.50 17.40 11.76
C ASP A 252 -12.68 15.93 12.19
N ILE A 253 -13.32 15.10 11.37
CA ILE A 253 -13.47 13.66 11.66
C ILE A 253 -12.12 12.93 11.76
N LEU A 254 -11.12 13.37 11.00
CA LEU A 254 -9.76 12.85 11.09
C LEU A 254 -9.09 13.30 12.39
N ALA A 255 -9.32 14.55 12.78
CA ALA A 255 -8.81 15.10 14.03
C ALA A 255 -9.37 14.35 15.25
N TYR A 256 -10.69 14.11 15.31
CA TYR A 256 -11.30 13.34 16.40
C TYR A 256 -10.80 11.90 16.45
N LYS A 257 -10.57 11.26 15.29
CA LYS A 257 -9.91 9.93 15.24
C LYS A 257 -8.52 9.95 15.87
N LYS A 258 -7.71 10.96 15.55
CA LYS A 258 -6.36 11.12 16.12
C LYS A 258 -6.40 11.34 17.63
N ILE A 259 -7.34 12.16 18.14
CA ILE A 259 -7.56 12.33 19.58
C ILE A 259 -7.92 10.99 20.22
N LEU A 260 -8.94 10.30 19.70
CA LEU A 260 -9.40 9.02 20.22
C LEU A 260 -8.25 8.02 20.37
N TYR A 261 -7.46 7.85 19.32
CA TYR A 261 -6.35 6.90 19.32
C TYR A 261 -5.22 7.27 20.28
N ALA A 262 -4.97 8.55 20.51
CA ALA A 262 -3.97 8.98 21.48
C ALA A 262 -4.47 8.82 22.92
N VAL A 263 -5.69 9.25 23.22
CA VAL A 263 -6.20 9.34 24.61
C VAL A 263 -6.62 7.98 25.19
N ILE A 264 -7.06 7.01 24.36
CA ILE A 264 -7.33 5.63 24.82
C ILE A 264 -6.10 5.00 25.50
N LEU A 265 -4.90 5.40 25.08
CA LEU A 265 -3.66 4.83 25.61
C LEU A 265 -3.38 5.22 27.04
N PHE A 266 -3.88 6.38 27.45
CA PHE A 266 -3.77 6.93 28.79
C PHE A 266 -4.98 6.59 29.65
N GLU A 267 -5.90 5.75 29.14
CA GLU A 267 -7.15 5.39 29.82
C GLU A 267 -7.99 6.63 30.17
N ASP A 268 -7.85 7.67 29.34
CA ASP A 268 -8.57 8.93 29.46
C ASP A 268 -9.97 8.76 28.84
N GLU A 269 -10.83 8.09 29.62
CA GLU A 269 -12.19 7.72 29.20
C GLU A 269 -13.02 8.94 28.80
N ILE A 270 -12.81 10.07 29.48
CA ILE A 270 -13.56 11.30 29.24
C ILE A 270 -13.26 11.81 27.83
N ASN A 271 -11.99 12.00 27.49
CA ASN A 271 -11.62 12.52 26.18
C ASN A 271 -11.85 11.48 25.06
N ALA A 272 -11.71 10.19 25.34
CA ALA A 272 -12.07 9.14 24.40
C ALA A 272 -13.58 9.15 24.09
N ALA A 273 -14.43 9.28 25.10
CA ALA A 273 -15.88 9.36 24.91
C ALA A 273 -16.28 10.64 24.15
N THR A 274 -15.66 11.79 24.46
CA THR A 274 -15.90 13.03 23.73
C THR A 274 -15.51 12.90 22.26
N ALA A 275 -14.33 12.35 21.95
CA ALA A 275 -13.89 12.14 20.57
C ALA A 275 -14.84 11.24 19.77
N LEU A 276 -15.31 10.13 20.36
CA LEU A 276 -16.29 9.25 19.73
C LEU A 276 -17.62 9.95 19.44
N ALA A 277 -18.10 10.76 20.38
CA ALA A 277 -19.32 11.52 20.22
C ALA A 277 -19.21 12.48 19.03
N MET A 278 -18.11 13.24 18.94
CA MET A 278 -17.88 14.17 17.84
C MET A 278 -17.71 13.45 16.50
N MET A 279 -17.05 12.29 16.46
CA MET A 279 -16.97 11.49 15.24
C MET A 279 -18.33 11.04 14.70
N LYS A 280 -19.33 10.85 15.56
CA LYS A 280 -20.70 10.53 15.13
C LYS A 280 -21.40 11.78 14.57
N VAL A 281 -21.22 12.92 15.23
CA VAL A 281 -21.80 14.21 14.78
C VAL A 281 -21.32 14.53 13.36
N GLU A 282 -20.04 14.31 13.07
CA GLU A 282 -19.46 14.51 11.73
C GLU A 282 -19.70 13.37 10.73
N ALA A 283 -20.28 12.24 11.17
CA ALA A 283 -20.46 11.10 10.29
C ALA A 283 -21.55 11.37 9.25
N PRO A 284 -21.34 11.01 7.97
CA PRO A 284 -22.41 11.00 6.99
C PRO A 284 -23.58 10.14 7.50
N ASP A 285 -24.79 10.69 7.45
CA ASP A 285 -26.04 10.06 7.93
C ASP A 285 -26.11 9.81 9.45
N GLY A 286 -25.17 10.36 10.24
CA GLY A 286 -25.10 10.18 11.69
C GLY A 286 -24.73 8.75 12.13
N VAL A 287 -24.31 7.89 11.20
CA VAL A 287 -23.92 6.50 11.49
C VAL A 287 -22.41 6.40 11.62
N LEU A 288 -21.93 6.19 12.85
CA LEU A 288 -20.50 5.99 13.08
C LEU A 288 -20.06 4.63 12.53
N SER A 289 -19.29 4.65 11.43
CA SER A 289 -18.63 3.46 10.91
C SER A 289 -17.12 3.66 10.89
N MET A 290 -16.40 2.81 11.63
CA MET A 290 -14.94 2.74 11.56
C MET A 290 -14.51 1.37 11.05
N ASP A 291 -13.74 1.33 9.98
CA ASP A 291 -13.06 0.08 9.59
C ASP A 291 -12.01 -0.28 10.64
N CYS A 292 -11.88 -1.59 10.95
CA CYS A 292 -10.72 -2.07 11.69
C CYS A 292 -9.44 -1.66 10.97
N SER A 293 -8.49 -1.11 11.71
CA SER A 293 -7.15 -0.79 11.20
C SER A 293 -6.45 -2.01 10.60
N CYS A 294 -6.83 -3.21 11.03
CA CYS A 294 -6.32 -4.49 10.56
C CYS A 294 -6.83 -4.97 9.18
N HIS A 295 -7.72 -4.22 8.51
CA HIS A 295 -8.32 -4.58 7.20
C HIS A 295 -8.92 -5.99 7.14
N CYS A 296 -9.38 -6.51 8.29
CA CYS A 296 -10.09 -7.79 8.37
C CYS A 296 -11.50 -7.74 7.76
N GLY A 297 -11.91 -6.61 7.18
CA GLY A 297 -13.27 -6.39 6.67
C GLY A 297 -14.30 -6.05 7.74
N HIS A 298 -13.93 -6.05 9.03
CA HIS A 298 -14.85 -5.69 10.11
C HIS A 298 -14.99 -4.17 10.21
N ARG A 299 -16.25 -3.73 10.26
CA ARG A 299 -16.64 -2.36 10.59
C ARG A 299 -17.16 -2.32 12.02
N TRP A 300 -16.60 -1.42 12.83
CA TRP A 300 -17.14 -1.05 14.12
C TRP A 300 -18.45 -0.32 13.85
N LYS A 301 -19.58 -0.91 14.25
CA LYS A 301 -20.92 -0.33 14.19
C LYS A 301 -21.52 -0.32 15.60
N GLU A 302 -22.06 0.83 15.99
CA GLU A 302 -23.04 1.21 17.04
C GLU A 302 -23.32 0.36 18.31
N ALA A 303 -22.69 -0.78 18.57
CA ALA A 303 -22.97 -1.61 19.74
C ALA A 303 -21.70 -2.00 20.51
N VAL A 304 -21.21 -1.10 21.37
CA VAL A 304 -20.33 -1.48 22.51
C VAL A 304 -21.25 -1.76 23.71
N LYS A 305 -22.04 -2.84 23.62
CA LYS A 305 -22.78 -3.36 24.77
C LYS A 305 -21.89 -4.34 25.53
N ASP A 306 -21.65 -3.96 26.78
CA ASP A 306 -20.95 -4.68 27.83
C ASP A 306 -19.43 -4.72 27.79
N ARG A 307 -18.87 -4.90 29.00
CA ARG A 307 -17.47 -4.67 29.42
C ARG A 307 -16.44 -5.59 28.74
N ARG A 308 -16.82 -6.19 27.62
CA ARG A 308 -16.05 -6.91 26.62
C ARG A 308 -16.85 -6.73 25.33
N ILE A 309 -16.22 -6.47 24.19
CA ILE A 309 -16.93 -6.50 22.90
C ILE A 309 -17.39 -7.95 22.68
N VAL A 310 -18.60 -8.31 23.12
CA VAL A 310 -18.98 -9.71 23.35
C VAL A 310 -19.08 -10.54 22.06
N ASN A 311 -19.15 -9.95 20.86
CA ASN A 311 -19.32 -10.76 19.64
C ASN A 311 -18.44 -10.41 18.45
N HIS A 312 -17.55 -9.42 18.55
CA HIS A 312 -16.71 -9.03 17.41
C HIS A 312 -15.30 -8.70 17.85
N VAL A 313 -14.57 -9.72 18.28
CA VAL A 313 -13.11 -9.67 18.35
C VAL A 313 -12.61 -9.60 16.91
N CYS A 314 -12.30 -8.40 16.43
CA CYS A 314 -11.21 -8.32 15.47
C CYS A 314 -10.02 -9.02 16.15
N HIS A 315 -9.46 -10.09 15.58
CA HIS A 315 -8.29 -10.89 16.00
C HIS A 315 -7.72 -10.65 17.42
N GLU A 316 -7.50 -11.70 18.22
CA GLU A 316 -7.07 -11.66 19.65
C GLU A 316 -5.96 -10.63 20.01
N SER A 317 -5.12 -10.27 19.03
CA SER A 317 -4.16 -9.18 19.06
C SER A 317 -4.71 -7.76 19.31
N HIS A 318 -6.04 -7.53 19.31
CA HIS A 318 -6.64 -6.23 19.64
C HIS A 318 -7.12 -6.09 21.10
N GLY A 319 -6.83 -7.05 21.97
CA GLY A 319 -7.16 -6.98 23.40
C GLY A 319 -6.53 -5.82 24.17
N TYR A 320 -5.81 -4.91 23.50
CA TYR A 320 -5.01 -3.84 24.10
C TYR A 320 -5.68 -2.46 24.14
N PHE A 321 -6.84 -2.28 23.49
CA PHE A 321 -7.52 -0.98 23.43
C PHE A 321 -8.91 -1.07 24.07
N TYR A 322 -9.10 -0.30 25.15
CA TYR A 322 -10.41 -0.08 25.76
C TYR A 322 -11.07 1.13 25.11
N ILE A 323 -12.25 0.94 24.53
CA ILE A 323 -13.06 2.03 24.01
C ILE A 323 -14.22 2.25 25.00
N PRO A 324 -14.34 3.44 25.61
CA PRO A 324 -15.39 3.70 26.60
C PRO A 324 -16.79 3.60 25.99
N LYS A 325 -17.78 3.28 26.84
CA LYS A 325 -19.19 3.23 26.42
C LYS A 325 -19.66 4.63 26.00
N TRP A 326 -20.24 4.70 24.82
CA TRP A 326 -20.82 5.93 24.28
C TRP A 326 -22.29 6.10 24.75
N ASN A 327 -22.69 7.35 25.03
CA ASN A 327 -24.06 7.71 25.42
C ASN A 327 -24.76 8.45 24.27
N GLU A 328 -25.63 7.71 23.57
CA GLU A 328 -26.33 8.20 22.38
C GLU A 328 -27.25 9.38 22.66
N GLN A 329 -28.07 9.31 23.71
CA GLN A 329 -29.00 10.38 24.07
C GLN A 329 -28.30 11.71 24.33
N LYS A 330 -27.13 11.68 24.98
CA LYS A 330 -26.34 12.89 25.23
C LYS A 330 -25.74 13.48 23.95
N THR A 331 -25.46 12.66 22.95
CA THR A 331 -24.77 13.09 21.72
C THR A 331 -25.73 13.72 20.72
N SER A 332 -26.95 13.20 20.61
CA SER A 332 -28.01 13.77 19.75
C SER A 332 -28.48 15.17 20.19
N GLN A 333 -28.07 15.62 21.37
CA GLN A 333 -28.41 16.94 21.93
C GLN A 333 -27.29 17.97 21.78
N VAL A 334 -26.14 17.60 21.16
CA VAL A 334 -24.97 18.47 21.05
C VAL A 334 -25.11 19.36 19.80
N PRO A 335 -25.16 20.69 19.93
CA PRO A 335 -25.10 21.61 18.80
C PRO A 335 -23.73 21.58 18.11
N GLU A 336 -23.68 21.90 16.80
CA GLU A 336 -22.48 21.83 15.94
C GLU A 336 -21.21 22.53 16.49
N THR A 337 -21.33 23.48 17.41
CA THR A 337 -20.19 24.26 17.96
C THR A 337 -19.78 23.86 19.38
N LEU A 338 -20.46 22.87 19.96
CA LEU A 338 -20.26 22.42 21.33
C LEU A 338 -19.80 20.96 21.34
N VAL A 339 -19.22 20.53 22.45
CA VAL A 339 -18.75 19.16 22.64
C VAL A 339 -19.22 18.61 23.98
N PRO A 340 -19.61 17.33 24.07
CA PRO A 340 -19.97 16.70 25.32
C PRO A 340 -18.68 16.30 26.05
N TRP A 341 -18.35 16.97 27.16
CA TRP A 341 -17.12 16.74 27.90
C TRP A 341 -17.39 16.67 29.40
N ASN A 342 -16.94 15.58 30.02
CA ASN A 342 -17.10 15.30 31.46
C ASN A 342 -18.55 15.44 31.98
N GLY A 343 -19.53 15.00 31.18
CA GLY A 343 -20.94 15.06 31.54
C GLY A 343 -21.62 16.41 31.28
N GLU A 344 -20.88 17.44 30.89
CA GLU A 344 -21.38 18.77 30.49
C GLU A 344 -21.31 18.96 28.97
N ILE A 345 -21.99 19.98 28.46
CA ILE A 345 -21.81 20.49 27.09
C ILE A 345 -20.95 21.74 27.18
N VAL A 346 -19.80 21.74 26.53
CA VAL A 346 -18.82 22.85 26.58
C VAL A 346 -18.47 23.35 25.19
N LYS A 347 -17.92 24.56 25.08
CA LYS A 347 -17.38 25.06 23.80
C LYS A 347 -16.18 24.23 23.36
N MET A 348 -16.07 23.97 22.05
CA MET A 348 -14.93 23.29 21.42
C MET A 348 -13.57 23.86 21.90
N GLU A 349 -13.46 25.19 21.96
CA GLU A 349 -12.25 25.87 22.41
C GLU A 349 -11.86 25.53 23.87
N ARG A 350 -12.84 25.35 24.76
CA ARG A 350 -12.58 24.95 26.15
C ARG A 350 -12.00 23.54 26.19
N TRP A 351 -12.62 22.61 25.48
CA TRP A 351 -12.15 21.22 25.43
C TRP A 351 -10.73 21.10 24.84
N ARG A 352 -10.44 21.80 23.74
CA ARG A 352 -9.08 21.85 23.16
C ARG A 352 -8.04 22.39 24.12
N LYS A 353 -8.35 23.46 24.86
CA LYS A 353 -7.46 24.03 25.90
C LYS A 353 -7.16 23.02 27.01
N GLU A 354 -8.16 22.26 27.43
CA GLU A 354 -7.99 21.25 28.48
C GLU A 354 -7.17 20.05 28.00
N ILE A 355 -7.37 19.56 26.76
CA ILE A 355 -6.49 18.54 26.17
C ILE A 355 -5.05 19.07 26.05
N THR A 356 -4.88 20.27 25.50
CA THR A 356 -3.55 20.91 25.35
C THR A 356 -2.82 20.98 26.68
N LYS A 357 -3.53 21.36 27.75
CA LYS A 357 -3.01 21.43 29.11
C LYS A 357 -2.70 20.04 29.69
N ALA A 358 -3.61 19.09 29.59
CA ALA A 358 -3.47 17.75 30.17
C ALA A 358 -2.28 16.98 29.57
N TYR A 359 -2.01 17.18 28.28
CA TYR A 359 -0.98 16.47 27.52
C TYR A 359 0.30 17.31 27.28
N HIS A 360 0.42 18.47 27.91
CA HIS A 360 1.58 19.37 27.80
C HIS A 360 1.94 19.71 26.33
N LEU A 361 0.92 19.98 25.51
CA LEU A 361 1.14 20.41 24.13
C LEU A 361 1.65 21.87 24.16
N THR A 362 2.77 22.16 23.50
CA THR A 362 3.29 23.53 23.42
C THR A 362 2.30 24.41 22.66
N LYS A 363 2.08 25.65 23.14
CA LYS A 363 1.15 26.60 22.51
C LYS A 363 1.53 26.85 21.05
N PHE A 364 0.50 26.92 20.21
CA PHE A 364 0.54 27.44 18.85
C PHE A 364 1.22 28.81 18.83
N SER A 365 2.25 28.96 18.01
CA SER A 365 2.75 30.27 17.56
C SER A 365 1.97 30.71 16.35
#